data_AF-A0A7C3SN21-F1
#
_entry.id   AF-A0A7C3SN21-F1
#
_cell.length_a   1.000
_cell.length_b   1.000
_cell.length_c   1.000
_cell.angle_alpha   90.00
_cell.angle_beta   90.00
_cell.angle_gamma   90.00
#
_symmetry.space_group_name_H-M   'P 1'
#
loop_
_entity.id
_entity.type
_entity.pdbx_description
1 polymer ?
#
loop_
_entity_poly.entity_id
_entity_poly.type
_entity_poly.pdbx_seq_one_letter_code
_entity_poly.pdbx_strand_id
1 'polypeptide(L)'
;ENLRKIYDSMIAERERQAALYRAEGQREAQRIKSEAEKKKVVILSEAYRKAQELKGSGEAEASRILQSALSSNPEFYQFLKSLEIYKKTLPGNVLIITPDSEVFKYLRSK
;
A
#
# COMPACT_ATOMS: atom_id res chain seq x y z
N GLU A 1 3.48 14.35 72.59
CA GLU A 1 2.98 13.15 71.89
C GLU A 1 2.01 13.48 70.73
N ASN A 2 0.98 14.31 70.94
CA ASN A 2 0.02 14.70 69.88
C ASN A 2 0.63 15.35 68.62
N LEU A 3 1.66 16.19 68.77
CA LEU A 3 2.29 16.88 67.62
C LEU A 3 2.91 15.91 66.61
N ARG A 4 3.47 14.79 67.08
CA ARG A 4 4.07 13.76 66.21
C ARG A 4 3.02 13.07 65.36
N LYS A 5 1.90 12.67 65.96
CA LYS A 5 0.76 12.05 65.24
C LYS A 5 0.17 12.98 64.18
N ILE A 6 0.07 14.28 64.48
CA ILE A 6 -0.42 15.28 63.53
C ILE A 6 0.56 15.43 62.35
N TYR A 7 1.87 15.48 62.63
CA TYR A 7 2.90 15.57 61.59
C TYR A 7 2.93 14.33 60.70
N ASP A 8 2.87 13.13 61.28
CA ASP A 8 2.81 11.87 60.53
C ASP A 8 1.55 11.80 59.64
N SER A 9 0.42 12.31 60.13
CA SER A 9 -0.83 12.41 59.35
C SER A 9 -0.71 13.39 58.18
N MET A 10 -0.03 14.53 58.38
CA MET A 10 0.23 15.49 57.31
C MET A 10 1.14 14.92 56.21
N ILE A 11 2.15 14.12 56.59
CA ILE A 11 3.02 13.45 55.61
C ILE A 11 2.21 12.43 54.81
N ALA A 12 1.45 11.57 55.48
CA ALA A 12 0.63 10.56 54.82
C ALA A 12 -0.37 11.18 53.83
N GLU A 13 -1.00 12.30 54.20
CA GLU A 13 -1.94 12.99 53.30
C GLU A 13 -1.22 13.59 52.08
N ARG A 14 -0.02 14.15 52.26
CA ARG A 14 0.79 14.64 51.13
C ARG A 14 1.27 13.52 50.21
N GLU A 15 1.69 12.40 50.77
CA GLU A 15 2.09 11.22 49.99
C GLU A 15 0.92 10.67 49.19
N ARG A 16 -0.26 10.58 49.81
CA ARG A 16 -1.50 10.17 49.15
C ARG A 16 -1.88 11.11 48.01
N GLN A 17 -1.79 12.42 48.24
CA GLN A 17 -2.09 13.42 47.21
C GLN A 17 -1.09 13.37 46.06
N ALA A 18 0.21 13.20 46.34
CA ALA A 18 1.22 13.00 45.30
C ALA A 18 1.00 11.70 44.50
N ALA A 19 0.57 10.62 45.16
CA ALA A 19 0.23 9.37 44.50
C ALA A 19 -0.98 9.52 43.57
N LEU A 20 -2.03 10.24 44.01
CA LEU A 20 -3.21 10.55 43.21
C LEU A 20 -2.83 11.33 41.95
N TYR A 21 -2.06 12.43 42.07
CA TYR A 21 -1.63 13.20 40.91
C TYR A 21 -0.78 12.40 39.94
N ARG A 22 0.10 11.51 40.43
CA ARG A 22 0.87 10.61 39.57
C ARG A 22 -0.03 9.62 38.83
N ALA A 23 -1.02 9.03 39.51
CA ALA A 23 -1.96 8.11 38.90
C ALA A 23 -2.85 8.79 37.84
N GLU A 24 -3.34 10.00 38.11
CA GLU A 24 -4.09 10.81 37.14
C GLU A 24 -3.24 11.17 35.93
N GLY A 25 -2.01 11.62 36.14
CA GLY A 25 -1.07 11.93 35.06
C GLY A 25 -0.76 10.70 34.18
N GLN A 26 -0.57 9.53 34.80
CA GLN A 26 -0.37 8.28 34.06
C GLN A 26 -1.61 7.87 33.27
N ARG A 27 -2.80 7.98 33.86
CA ARG A 27 -4.07 7.68 33.20
C ARG A 27 -4.27 8.57 31.98
N GLU A 28 -4.05 9.86 32.14
CA GLU A 28 -4.24 10.83 31.06
C GLU A 28 -3.20 10.63 29.94
N ALA A 29 -1.95 10.40 30.30
CA ALA A 29 -0.91 10.05 29.32
C ALA A 29 -1.26 8.78 28.54
N GLN A 30 -1.79 7.75 29.21
CA GLN A 30 -2.22 6.52 28.55
C GLN A 30 -3.41 6.77 27.63
N ARG A 31 -4.40 7.57 28.05
CA ARG A 31 -5.55 7.96 27.23
C ARG A 31 -5.09 8.66 25.95
N ILE A 32 -4.22 9.66 26.06
CA ILE A 32 -3.68 10.41 24.92
C ILE A 32 -2.93 9.48 23.97
N LYS A 33 -2.09 8.58 24.49
CA LYS A 33 -1.35 7.61 23.67
C LYS A 33 -2.29 6.68 22.91
N SER A 34 -3.29 6.11 23.59
CA SER A 34 -4.26 5.22 22.94
C SER A 34 -5.09 5.93 21.87
N GLU A 35 -5.49 7.18 22.11
CA GLU A 35 -6.19 7.99 21.11
C GLU A 35 -5.31 8.32 19.90
N ALA A 36 -4.04 8.65 20.13
CA ALA A 36 -3.08 8.90 19.07
C ALA A 36 -2.85 7.65 18.21
N GLU A 37 -2.70 6.46 18.82
CA GLU A 37 -2.51 5.21 18.08
C GLU A 37 -3.77 4.86 17.27
N LYS A 38 -4.97 5.05 17.85
CA LYS A 38 -6.23 4.85 17.12
C LYS A 38 -6.31 5.78 15.90
N LYS A 39 -6.00 7.07 16.07
CA LYS A 39 -6.01 8.05 14.96
C LYS A 39 -5.00 7.67 13.88
N LYS A 40 -3.79 7.27 14.25
CA LYS A 40 -2.76 6.80 13.32
C LYS A 40 -3.25 5.62 12.49
N VAL A 41 -3.85 4.61 13.12
CA VAL A 41 -4.38 3.44 12.41
C VAL A 41 -5.47 3.83 11.42
N VAL A 42 -6.40 4.71 11.81
CA VAL A 42 -7.46 5.21 10.92
C VAL A 42 -6.87 5.95 9.72
N ILE A 43 -5.96 6.90 9.95
CA ILE A 43 -5.31 7.69 8.89
C ILE A 43 -4.59 6.78 7.90
N LEU A 44 -3.81 5.81 8.39
CA LEU A 44 -3.07 4.88 7.54
C LEU A 44 -4.02 3.99 6.74
N SER A 45 -5.10 3.52 7.35
CA SER A 45 -6.10 2.67 6.69
C SER A 45 -6.86 3.44 5.60
N GLU A 46 -7.25 4.68 5.86
CA GLU A 46 -7.89 5.56 4.89
C GLU A 46 -6.95 5.91 3.72
N ALA A 47 -5.69 6.22 4.02
CA ALA A 47 -4.68 6.48 3.01
C ALA A 47 -4.44 5.25 2.13
N TYR A 48 -4.35 4.06 2.73
CA TYR A 48 -4.18 2.81 2.00
C TYR A 48 -5.40 2.51 1.12
N ARG A 49 -6.62 2.65 1.65
CA ARG A 49 -7.86 2.47 0.88
C ARG A 49 -7.87 3.39 -0.33
N LYS A 50 -7.59 4.68 -0.14
CA LYS A 50 -7.58 5.68 -1.22
C LYS A 50 -6.51 5.37 -2.27
N ALA A 51 -5.33 4.91 -1.84
CA ALA A 51 -4.27 4.50 -2.75
C ALA A 51 -4.70 3.29 -3.61
N GLN A 52 -5.36 2.29 -3.02
CA GLN A 52 -5.88 1.14 -3.75
C GLN A 52 -7.00 1.51 -4.71
N GLU A 53 -7.92 2.39 -4.31
CA GLU A 53 -8.98 2.90 -5.19
C GLU A 53 -8.41 3.63 -6.41
N LEU A 54 -7.43 4.52 -6.20
CA LEU A 54 -6.76 5.23 -7.29
C LEU A 54 -6.01 4.29 -8.22
N LYS A 55 -5.28 3.31 -7.66
CA LYS A 55 -4.55 2.31 -8.44
C LYS A 55 -5.51 1.46 -9.27
N GLY A 56 -6.59 0.97 -8.66
CA GLY A 56 -7.62 0.18 -9.34
C GLY A 56 -8.32 0.97 -10.44
N SER A 57 -8.63 2.24 -10.22
CA SER A 57 -9.19 3.12 -11.25
C SER A 57 -8.22 3.31 -12.42
N GLY A 58 -6.94 3.54 -12.15
CA GLY A 58 -5.91 3.68 -13.17
C GLY A 58 -5.69 2.40 -13.98
N GLU A 59 -5.66 1.24 -13.31
CA GLU A 59 -5.56 -0.07 -13.97
C GLU A 59 -6.80 -0.38 -14.84
N ALA A 60 -8.00 -0.03 -14.36
CA ALA A 60 -9.24 -0.20 -15.12
C ALA A 60 -9.27 0.71 -16.35
N GLU A 61 -8.84 1.97 -16.22
CA GLU A 61 -8.75 2.91 -17.34
C GLU A 61 -7.69 2.47 -18.36
N ALA A 62 -6.49 2.09 -17.91
CA ALA A 62 -5.44 1.56 -18.78
C ALA A 62 -5.92 0.31 -19.53
N SER A 63 -6.59 -0.60 -18.83
CA SER A 63 -7.17 -1.82 -19.45
C SER A 63 -8.25 -1.47 -20.47
N ARG A 64 -9.10 -0.48 -20.19
CA ARG A 64 -10.13 -0.01 -21.12
C ARG A 64 -9.50 0.60 -22.38
N ILE A 65 -8.51 1.49 -22.22
CA ILE A 65 -7.79 2.10 -23.35
C ILE A 65 -7.11 1.01 -24.19
N LEU A 66 -6.46 0.05 -23.54
CA LEU A 66 -5.83 -1.08 -24.20
C LEU A 66 -6.86 -1.88 -25.00
N GLN A 67 -7.97 -2.29 -24.38
CA GLN A 67 -9.04 -3.01 -25.07
C GLN A 67 -9.63 -2.22 -26.24
N SER A 68 -9.91 -0.92 -26.06
CA SER A 68 -10.39 -0.05 -27.14
C SER A 68 -9.39 0.02 -28.29
N ALA A 69 -8.09 0.19 -28.00
CA ALA A 69 -7.04 0.20 -29.01
C ALA A 69 -6.92 -1.14 -29.75
N LEU A 70 -6.99 -2.27 -29.04
CA LEU A 70 -6.99 -3.61 -29.64
C LEU A 70 -8.23 -3.85 -30.51
N SER A 71 -9.42 -3.47 -30.03
CA SER A 71 -10.68 -3.67 -30.74
C SER A 71 -10.77 -2.83 -32.02
N SER A 72 -10.11 -1.67 -32.05
CA SER A 72 -10.09 -0.78 -33.21
C SER A 72 -9.27 -1.35 -34.38
N ASN A 73 -8.28 -2.24 -34.11
CA ASN A 73 -7.54 -2.92 -35.16
C ASN A 73 -6.96 -4.27 -34.66
N PRO A 74 -7.71 -5.38 -34.84
CA PRO A 74 -7.26 -6.71 -34.44
C PRO A 74 -5.97 -7.17 -35.12
N GLU A 75 -5.72 -6.73 -36.37
CA GLU A 75 -4.48 -7.04 -37.10
C GLU A 75 -3.26 -6.33 -36.51
N PHE A 76 -3.42 -5.10 -36.01
CA PHE A 76 -2.35 -4.38 -35.31
C PHE A 76 -1.96 -5.06 -33.99
N TYR A 77 -2.90 -5.68 -33.28
CA TYR A 77 -2.60 -6.49 -32.09
C TYR A 77 -1.79 -7.75 -32.43
N GLN A 78 -2.17 -8.48 -33.48
CA GLN A 78 -1.40 -9.65 -33.94
C GLN A 78 0.02 -9.25 -34.36
N PHE A 79 0.18 -8.08 -34.98
CA PHE A 79 1.47 -7.50 -35.33
C PHE A 79 2.31 -7.10 -34.09
N LEU A 80 1.75 -6.39 -33.11
CA LEU A 80 2.47 -6.03 -31.88
C LEU A 80 2.88 -7.27 -31.06
N LYS A 81 2.01 -8.27 -30.98
CA LYS A 81 2.29 -9.50 -30.25
C LYS A 81 3.36 -10.35 -30.94
N SER A 82 3.36 -10.40 -32.27
CA SER A 82 4.45 -11.04 -33.02
C SER A 82 5.79 -10.32 -32.83
N LEU A 83 5.81 -8.98 -32.81
CA LEU A 83 7.01 -8.20 -32.48
C LEU A 83 7.53 -8.43 -31.05
N GLU A 84 6.64 -8.53 -30.07
CA GLU A 84 7.02 -8.80 -28.67
C GLU A 84 7.58 -10.22 -28.51
N ILE A 85 6.99 -11.19 -29.21
CA ILE A 85 7.50 -12.56 -29.29
C ILE A 85 8.90 -12.56 -29.89
N TYR A 86 9.12 -11.88 -31.02
CA TYR A 86 10.46 -11.78 -31.62
C TYR A 86 11.47 -11.19 -30.63
N LYS A 87 11.12 -10.11 -29.93
CA LYS A 87 12.02 -9.47 -28.96
C LYS A 87 12.38 -10.40 -27.79
N LYS A 88 11.45 -11.26 -27.34
CA LYS A 88 11.67 -12.24 -26.27
C LYS A 88 12.44 -13.49 -26.74
N THR A 89 12.28 -13.93 -27.99
CA THR A 89 12.97 -15.12 -28.52
C THR A 89 14.33 -14.81 -29.14
N LEU A 90 14.67 -13.55 -29.44
CA LEU A 90 15.93 -13.15 -30.08
C LEU A 90 17.16 -12.75 -29.20
N PRO A 91 17.29 -13.05 -27.90
CA PRO A 91 18.62 -12.98 -27.28
C PRO A 91 19.36 -14.33 -27.43
N GLY A 92 20.24 -14.41 -28.43
CA GLY A 92 21.36 -15.37 -28.46
C GLY A 92 21.12 -16.75 -29.10
N ASN A 93 19.92 -17.06 -29.61
CA ASN A 93 19.64 -18.37 -30.20
C ASN A 93 19.38 -18.30 -31.72
N VAL A 94 20.00 -19.21 -32.47
CA VAL A 94 19.69 -19.47 -33.88
C VAL A 94 18.38 -20.25 -33.93
N LEU A 95 17.30 -19.59 -34.35
CA LEU A 95 15.97 -20.19 -34.44
C LEU A 95 15.84 -20.86 -35.82
N ILE A 96 15.82 -22.20 -35.86
CA ILE A 96 15.50 -22.97 -37.09
C ILE A 96 13.97 -23.11 -37.14
N ILE A 97 13.35 -22.50 -38.15
CA ILE A 97 11.90 -22.47 -38.31
C ILE A 97 11.51 -22.85 -39.73
N THR A 98 10.45 -23.64 -39.84
CA THR A 98 9.89 -24.10 -41.11
C THR A 98 9.19 -22.93 -41.85
N PRO A 99 9.30 -22.84 -43.19
CA PRO A 99 8.81 -21.68 -43.96
C PRO A 99 7.29 -21.41 -43.89
N ASP A 100 6.49 -22.29 -43.29
CA ASP A 100 5.03 -22.16 -43.21
C ASP A 100 4.52 -21.65 -41.85
N SER A 101 5.40 -21.19 -40.97
CA SER A 101 4.99 -20.69 -39.67
C SER A 101 4.27 -19.33 -39.79
N GLU A 102 3.01 -19.28 -39.32
CA GLU A 102 2.21 -18.05 -39.18
C GLU A 102 2.92 -16.96 -38.36
N VAL A 103 3.91 -17.37 -37.57
CA VAL A 103 4.73 -16.52 -36.71
C VAL A 103 5.49 -15.46 -37.51
N PHE A 104 5.83 -15.65 -38.80
CA PHE A 104 6.59 -14.70 -39.63
C PHE A 104 5.79 -14.05 -40.78
N LYS A 105 4.45 -14.17 -40.77
CA LYS A 105 3.59 -13.67 -41.86
C LYS A 105 3.82 -12.19 -42.21
N TYR A 106 4.14 -11.36 -41.22
CA TYR A 106 4.36 -9.91 -41.40
C TYR A 106 5.80 -9.52 -41.80
N LEU A 107 6.81 -10.36 -41.53
CA LEU A 107 8.19 -10.14 -41.96
C LEU A 107 8.45 -10.62 -43.40
N ARG A 108 7.51 -11.37 -43.98
CA ARG A 108 7.54 -11.85 -45.38
C ARG A 108 7.08 -10.81 -46.41
N SER A 109 6.57 -9.66 -45.97
CA SER A 109 6.05 -8.63 -46.87
C SER A 109 7.17 -7.69 -47.31
N LYS A 110 7.72 -8.02 -48.49
CA LYS A 110 8.83 -7.45 -49.27
C LYS A 110 10.22 -7.96 -48.95
#